data_AF-A0A9D7LDG5-F1
#
_entry.id   AF-A0A9D7LDG5-F1
#
_cell.length_a   1.000
_cell.length_b   1.000
_cell.length_c   1.000
_cell.angle_alpha   90.00
_cell.angle_beta   90.00
_cell.angle_gamma   90.00
#
_symmetry.space_group_name_H-M   'P 1'
#
loop_
_entity.id
_entity.type
_entity.pdbx_description
1 polymer ?
#
loop_
_entity_poly.entity_id
_entity_poly.type
_entity_poly.pdbx_seq_one_letter_code
_entity_poly.pdbx_strand_id
1 'polypeptide(L)'
;MQWSAVLATTFLLLGLEWQQRCTAPAAGFNWQLHVILPLCAGASACSFSRGVLTGPVLALALLLPAVGDWRIRAWVARLAGAILCLLPAVAVTLVIMLNSSGNHRDMTGHLGDACEFGLSYFLFNPGHGLLGGISLHPVFLLLLAAGKLTALVAALWWSRGGVRTVLILLLAFDLGNAVLVGIGRYHTGFLASLSSRYQYSSLLATLPFLALLLDRFLGWLPRLPSRLRFWAAAALVTLLSVYCLRGWPAALQEFTGWRGTELRQLIAAPATTDPNARVPALEFMPCERAKALQRAIISIENPAHRATRLMTAGFCGRFIISPGFSPADRRPR
;
A
#
# COMPACT_ATOMS: atom_id res chain seq x y z
N MET A 1 1.21 -9.54 -9.42
CA MET A 1 0.87 -8.38 -8.56
C MET A 1 1.74 -8.26 -7.29
N GLN A 2 2.31 -9.33 -6.72
CA GLN A 2 3.24 -9.18 -5.58
C GLN A 2 4.67 -8.84 -6.03
N TRP A 3 5.16 -9.45 -7.13
CA TRP A 3 6.47 -9.13 -7.73
C TRP A 3 6.65 -7.66 -8.08
N SER A 4 5.61 -7.00 -8.58
CA SER A 4 5.59 -5.55 -8.87
C SER A 4 5.89 -4.70 -7.63
N ALA A 5 5.34 -5.05 -6.47
CA ALA A 5 5.57 -4.31 -5.23
C ALA A 5 6.98 -4.55 -4.68
N VAL A 6 7.49 -5.79 -4.81
CA VAL A 6 8.89 -6.12 -4.47
C VAL A 6 9.84 -5.32 -5.36
N LEU A 7 9.66 -5.34 -6.68
CA LEU A 7 10.46 -4.57 -7.64
C LEU A 7 10.46 -3.07 -7.32
N ALA A 8 9.28 -2.50 -7.08
CA ALA A 8 9.15 -1.07 -6.73
C ALA A 8 9.94 -0.72 -5.47
N THR A 9 9.90 -1.60 -4.47
CA THR A 9 10.63 -1.43 -3.20
C THR A 9 12.14 -1.64 -3.38
N THR A 10 12.55 -2.59 -4.21
CA THR A 10 13.97 -2.80 -4.56
C THR A 10 14.54 -1.56 -5.24
N PHE A 11 13.83 -0.96 -6.20
CA PHE A 11 14.28 0.27 -6.85
C PHE A 11 14.37 1.45 -5.87
N LEU A 12 13.47 1.55 -4.89
CA LEU A 12 13.59 2.51 -3.79
C LEU A 12 14.88 2.29 -3.00
N LEU A 13 15.13 1.06 -2.54
CA LEU A 13 16.32 0.72 -1.76
C LEU A 13 17.60 0.99 -2.54
N LEU A 14 17.65 0.61 -3.82
CA LEU A 14 18.78 0.90 -4.70
C LEU A 14 19.01 2.40 -4.86
N GLY A 15 17.94 3.19 -5.00
CA GLY A 15 18.02 4.65 -5.06
C GLY A 15 18.57 5.27 -3.77
N LEU A 16 18.11 4.78 -2.61
CA LEU A 16 18.60 5.23 -1.30
C LEU A 16 20.07 4.85 -1.09
N GLU A 17 20.45 3.62 -1.43
CA GLU A 17 21.84 3.17 -1.36
C GLU A 17 22.75 3.98 -2.29
N TRP A 18 22.31 4.23 -3.51
CA TRP A 18 23.05 5.05 -4.47
C TRP A 18 23.22 6.48 -3.96
N GLN A 19 22.16 7.07 -3.40
CA GLN A 19 22.21 8.41 -2.80
C GLN A 19 23.21 8.49 -1.64
N GLN A 20 23.29 7.46 -0.79
CA GLN A 20 24.24 7.40 0.32
C GLN A 20 25.69 7.30 -0.17
N ARG A 21 25.93 6.52 -1.23
CA ARG A 21 27.28 6.34 -1.81
C ARG A 21 27.76 7.57 -2.56
N CYS A 22 26.84 8.25 -3.24
CA CYS A 22 27.12 9.40 -4.08
C CYS A 22 26.63 10.69 -3.40
N THR A 23 27.24 11.11 -2.30
CA THR A 23 27.03 12.49 -1.80
C THR A 23 27.78 13.47 -2.69
N ALA A 24 27.07 14.07 -3.66
CA ALA A 24 27.67 15.07 -4.53
C ALA A 24 28.18 16.29 -3.72
N PRO A 25 29.31 16.90 -4.16
CA PRO A 25 29.66 18.25 -3.74
C PRO A 25 28.48 19.20 -4.01
N ALA A 26 28.29 20.22 -3.17
CA ALA A 26 27.16 21.15 -3.24
C ALA A 26 27.11 22.00 -4.52
N ALA A 27 28.05 21.83 -5.46
CA ALA A 27 28.18 22.63 -6.66
C ALA A 27 28.09 21.75 -7.93
N GLY A 28 26.97 21.84 -8.64
CA GLY A 28 26.85 21.39 -10.02
C GLY A 28 26.01 20.12 -10.25
N PHE A 29 25.77 19.85 -11.54
CA PHE A 29 25.03 18.68 -12.01
C PHE A 29 25.92 17.45 -11.95
N ASN A 30 25.50 16.43 -11.20
CA ASN A 30 26.18 15.14 -11.12
C ASN A 30 25.39 14.10 -11.93
N TRP A 31 25.90 13.73 -13.10
CA TRP A 31 25.29 12.72 -13.98
C TRP A 31 24.94 11.42 -13.27
N GLN A 32 25.79 10.93 -12.36
CA GLN A 32 25.54 9.68 -11.65
C GLN A 32 24.31 9.78 -10.74
N LEU A 33 24.07 10.92 -10.09
CA LEU A 33 22.88 11.10 -9.26
C LEU A 33 21.65 11.47 -10.08
N HIS A 34 21.82 12.43 -11.00
CA HIS A 34 20.71 13.04 -11.72
C HIS A 34 20.16 12.16 -12.84
N VAL A 35 20.85 11.07 -13.20
CA VAL A 35 20.32 10.05 -14.11
C VAL A 35 19.82 8.83 -13.33
N ILE A 36 20.61 8.30 -12.39
CA ILE A 36 20.26 7.03 -11.73
C ILE A 36 19.07 7.18 -10.80
N LEU A 37 18.98 8.27 -10.02
CA LEU A 37 17.85 8.45 -9.10
C LEU A 37 16.51 8.60 -9.84
N PRO A 38 16.37 9.42 -10.91
CA PRO A 38 15.15 9.45 -11.71
C PRO A 38 14.84 8.12 -12.40
N LEU A 39 15.85 7.36 -12.84
CA LEU A 39 15.64 6.02 -13.41
C LEU A 39 15.09 5.05 -12.36
N CYS A 40 15.62 5.05 -11.14
CA CYS A 40 15.08 4.26 -10.04
C CYS A 40 13.65 4.69 -9.69
N ALA A 41 13.37 6.00 -9.65
CA ALA A 41 12.03 6.54 -9.41
C ALA A 41 11.04 6.11 -10.51
N GLY A 42 11.45 6.21 -11.78
CA GLY A 42 10.64 5.79 -12.93
C GLY A 42 10.40 4.29 -12.96
N ALA A 43 11.45 3.48 -12.77
CA ALA A 43 11.32 2.03 -12.72
C ALA A 43 10.41 1.58 -11.57
N SER A 44 10.50 2.24 -10.41
CA SER A 44 9.62 1.98 -9.27
C SER A 44 8.16 2.35 -9.57
N ALA A 45 7.91 3.55 -10.09
CA ALA A 45 6.57 4.03 -10.42
C ALA A 45 5.89 3.18 -11.52
N CYS A 46 6.64 2.75 -12.53
CA CYS A 46 6.14 1.87 -13.58
C CYS A 46 5.91 0.44 -13.10
N SER A 47 6.64 -0.02 -12.08
CA SER A 47 6.46 -1.37 -11.53
C SER A 47 5.17 -1.51 -10.73
N PHE A 48 4.79 -0.48 -9.96
CA PHE A 48 3.65 -0.56 -9.05
C PHE A 48 3.08 0.81 -8.70
N SER A 49 1.76 0.90 -8.49
CA SER A 49 1.09 2.19 -8.22
C SER A 49 1.60 2.90 -6.96
N ARG A 50 1.99 2.18 -5.91
CA ARG A 50 2.63 2.79 -4.72
C ARG A 50 4.11 3.12 -4.93
N GLY A 51 4.72 2.64 -6.01
CA GLY A 51 6.09 2.98 -6.41
C GLY A 51 6.27 4.44 -6.79
N VAL A 52 5.17 5.18 -7.04
CA VAL A 52 5.21 6.65 -7.22
C VAL A 52 5.81 7.37 -6.01
N LEU A 53 5.79 6.77 -4.82
CA LEU A 53 6.40 7.36 -3.61
C LEU A 53 7.93 7.43 -3.69
N THR A 54 8.57 6.63 -4.54
CA THR A 54 10.03 6.63 -4.68
C THR A 54 10.55 7.98 -5.16
N GLY A 55 9.84 8.63 -6.09
CA GLY A 55 10.23 9.95 -6.60
C GLY A 55 10.29 11.02 -5.50
N PRO A 56 9.19 11.26 -4.76
CA PRO A 56 9.16 12.18 -3.62
C PRO A 56 10.18 11.84 -2.52
N VAL A 57 10.38 10.56 -2.21
CA VAL A 57 11.37 10.16 -1.19
C VAL A 57 12.80 10.46 -1.67
N LEU A 58 13.16 10.16 -2.91
CA LEU A 58 14.49 10.50 -3.45
C LEU A 58 14.67 12.01 -3.62
N ALA A 59 13.61 12.75 -3.99
CA ALA A 59 13.62 14.21 -4.02
C ALA A 59 13.88 14.79 -2.62
N LEU A 60 13.21 14.26 -1.59
CA LEU A 60 13.47 14.62 -0.20
C LEU A 60 14.91 14.29 0.21
N ALA A 61 15.46 13.16 -0.24
CA ALA A 61 16.85 12.78 0.05
C ALA A 61 17.87 13.79 -0.50
N LEU A 62 17.58 14.36 -1.67
CA LEU A 62 18.41 15.42 -2.27
C LEU A 62 18.25 16.76 -1.54
N LEU A 63 17.05 17.09 -1.08
CA LEU A 63 16.76 18.39 -0.44
C LEU A 63 17.11 18.44 1.05
N LEU A 64 17.02 17.32 1.78
CA LEU A 64 17.21 17.27 3.23
C LEU A 64 18.55 17.87 3.70
N PRO A 65 19.70 17.63 3.03
CA PRO A 65 20.96 18.25 3.41
C PRO A 65 20.97 19.79 3.31
N ALA A 66 20.08 20.38 2.51
CA ALA A 66 19.97 21.84 2.37
C ALA A 66 19.07 22.47 3.46
N VAL A 67 18.30 21.69 4.22
CA VAL A 67 17.33 22.19 5.24
C VAL A 67 18.00 22.94 6.40
N GLY A 68 19.31 22.83 6.58
CA GLY A 68 20.09 23.63 7.53
C GLY A 68 21.00 24.68 6.90
N ASP A 69 21.04 24.78 5.58
CA ASP A 69 21.90 25.70 4.84
C ASP A 69 21.07 26.86 4.27
N TRP A 70 21.26 28.06 4.82
CA TRP A 70 20.55 29.27 4.38
C TRP A 70 21.01 29.79 3.01
N ARG A 71 22.02 29.16 2.40
CA ARG A 71 22.55 29.55 1.10
C ARG A 71 21.62 29.10 -0.02
N ILE A 72 20.93 30.05 -0.66
CA ILE A 72 20.04 29.83 -1.81
C ILE A 72 20.70 28.97 -2.91
N ARG A 73 21.98 29.19 -3.19
CA ARG A 73 22.73 28.44 -4.23
C ARG A 73 22.75 26.94 -3.97
N ALA A 74 22.82 26.52 -2.71
CA ALA A 74 22.84 25.11 -2.30
C ALA A 74 21.47 24.44 -2.52
N TRP A 75 20.37 25.19 -2.36
CA TRP A 75 19.01 24.74 -2.66
C TRP A 75 18.76 24.63 -4.15
N VAL A 76 19.09 25.68 -4.91
CA VAL A 76 18.89 25.73 -6.37
C VAL A 76 19.63 24.59 -7.07
N ALA A 77 20.87 24.29 -6.66
CA ALA A 77 21.65 23.19 -7.22
C ALA A 77 21.01 21.81 -7.04
N ARG A 78 20.26 21.60 -5.95
CA ARG A 78 19.61 20.32 -5.61
C ARG A 78 18.19 20.23 -6.15
N LEU A 79 17.55 21.38 -6.39
CA LEU A 79 16.18 21.46 -6.87
C LEU A 79 16.02 20.79 -8.24
N ALA A 80 16.99 20.95 -9.13
CA ALA A 80 16.96 20.30 -10.44
C ALA A 80 16.88 18.76 -10.32
N GLY A 81 17.74 18.15 -9.50
CA GLY A 81 17.70 16.70 -9.24
C GLY A 81 16.41 16.25 -8.55
N ALA A 82 15.89 17.05 -7.61
CA ALA A 82 14.63 16.76 -6.94
C ALA A 82 13.45 16.77 -7.92
N ILE A 83 13.37 17.77 -8.80
CA ILE A 83 12.36 17.85 -9.86
C ILE A 83 12.47 16.63 -10.78
N LEU A 84 13.69 16.28 -11.22
CA LEU A 84 13.89 15.11 -12.07
C LEU A 84 13.41 13.80 -11.40
N CYS A 85 13.58 13.66 -10.09
CA CYS A 85 13.06 12.49 -9.35
C CYS A 85 11.52 12.51 -9.24
N LEU A 86 10.91 13.69 -9.17
CA LEU A 86 9.45 13.83 -9.08
C LEU A 86 8.74 13.59 -10.42
N LEU A 87 9.37 13.93 -11.55
CA LEU A 87 8.74 13.84 -12.88
C LEU A 87 8.11 12.47 -13.18
N PRO A 88 8.79 11.32 -12.98
CA PRO A 88 8.19 10.02 -13.24
C PRO A 88 7.00 9.71 -12.32
N ALA A 89 7.09 10.12 -11.05
CA ALA A 89 6.01 9.92 -10.08
C ALA A 89 4.77 10.73 -10.47
N VAL A 90 4.95 11.99 -10.87
CA VAL A 90 3.86 12.85 -11.35
C VAL A 90 3.24 12.29 -12.63
N ALA A 91 4.07 11.92 -13.61
CA ALA A 91 3.61 11.36 -14.88
C ALA A 91 2.77 10.09 -14.67
N VAL A 92 3.26 9.12 -13.89
CA VAL A 92 2.51 7.90 -13.58
C VAL A 92 1.25 8.19 -12.78
N THR A 93 1.30 9.11 -11.82
CA THR A 93 0.12 9.51 -11.04
C THR A 93 -0.96 10.11 -11.96
N LEU A 94 -0.59 11.00 -12.87
CA LEU A 94 -1.51 11.58 -13.86
C LEU A 94 -2.10 10.50 -14.76
N VAL A 95 -1.29 9.57 -15.26
CA VAL A 95 -1.78 8.43 -16.06
C VAL A 95 -2.80 7.61 -15.27
N ILE A 96 -2.53 7.31 -13.99
CA ILE A 96 -3.46 6.59 -13.11
C ILE A 96 -4.74 7.39 -12.93
N MET A 97 -4.67 8.69 -12.63
CA MET A 97 -5.84 9.54 -12.40
C MET A 97 -6.73 9.63 -13.64
N LEU A 98 -6.13 9.79 -14.82
CA LEU A 98 -6.85 9.93 -16.09
C LEU A 98 -7.50 8.60 -16.53
N ASN A 99 -6.83 7.46 -16.33
CA ASN A 99 -7.25 6.18 -16.91
C ASN A 99 -7.93 5.22 -15.93
N SER A 100 -7.78 5.41 -14.62
CA SER A 100 -8.30 4.48 -13.61
C SER A 100 -9.61 4.99 -13.00
N SER A 101 -10.64 4.16 -13.00
CA SER A 101 -11.88 4.37 -12.23
C SER A 101 -11.71 3.90 -10.79
N GLY A 102 -10.65 4.36 -10.12
CA GLY A 102 -10.34 4.00 -8.74
C GLY A 102 -11.04 4.91 -7.73
N ASN A 103 -11.03 4.49 -6.46
CA ASN A 103 -11.70 5.20 -5.36
C ASN A 103 -11.20 6.64 -5.12
N HIS A 104 -10.06 7.02 -5.69
CA HIS A 104 -9.56 8.38 -5.64
C HIS A 104 -10.51 9.40 -6.31
N ARG A 105 -11.44 8.95 -7.16
CA ARG A 105 -12.46 9.82 -7.80
C ARG A 105 -13.62 10.18 -6.88
N ASP A 106 -13.93 9.32 -5.92
CA ASP A 106 -15.08 9.46 -5.01
C ASP A 106 -14.62 9.85 -3.59
N MET A 107 -13.59 10.70 -3.48
CA MET A 107 -13.00 11.04 -2.17
C MET A 107 -13.76 12.11 -1.38
N THR A 108 -14.66 12.84 -2.04
CA THR A 108 -15.53 13.82 -1.38
C THR A 108 -16.39 13.13 -0.31
N GLY A 109 -16.22 13.52 0.95
CA GLY A 109 -16.93 12.95 2.10
C GLY A 109 -16.23 11.77 2.79
N HIS A 110 -15.16 11.21 2.19
CA HIS A 110 -14.48 10.01 2.68
C HIS A 110 -13.05 10.24 3.16
N LEU A 111 -12.64 11.51 3.32
CA LEU A 111 -11.31 11.85 3.82
C LEU A 111 -11.08 11.35 5.25
N GLY A 112 -12.12 11.35 6.09
CA GLY A 112 -12.08 10.80 7.45
C GLY A 112 -11.75 9.31 7.42
N ASP A 113 -12.52 8.53 6.66
CA ASP A 113 -12.32 7.09 6.50
C ASP A 113 -10.93 6.75 5.93
N ALA A 114 -10.46 7.53 4.94
CA ALA A 114 -9.14 7.37 4.38
C ALA A 114 -8.02 7.68 5.40
N CYS A 115 -8.21 8.71 6.22
CA CYS A 115 -7.30 9.06 7.29
C CYS A 115 -7.27 7.98 8.37
N GLU A 116 -8.44 7.50 8.81
CA GLU A 116 -8.56 6.42 9.80
C GLU A 116 -7.89 5.14 9.30
N PHE A 117 -8.13 4.76 8.04
CA PHE A 117 -7.49 3.60 7.43
C PHE A 117 -5.97 3.78 7.36
N GLY A 118 -5.51 4.96 6.91
CA GLY A 118 -4.08 5.27 6.81
C GLY A 118 -3.38 5.28 8.17
N LEU A 119 -4.00 5.89 9.18
CA LEU A 119 -3.49 5.90 10.56
C LEU A 119 -3.47 4.49 11.14
N SER A 120 -4.52 3.70 10.93
CA SER A 120 -4.57 2.31 11.39
C SER A 120 -3.48 1.46 10.71
N TYR A 121 -3.28 1.66 9.40
CA TYR A 121 -2.16 1.06 8.69
C TYR A 121 -0.82 1.45 9.34
N PHE A 122 -0.58 2.75 9.54
CA PHE A 122 0.68 3.27 10.02
C PHE A 122 0.97 2.88 11.47
N LEU A 123 0.00 2.96 12.38
CA LEU A 123 0.23 2.75 13.80
C LEU A 123 0.37 1.27 14.15
N PHE A 124 -0.43 0.41 13.52
CA PHE A 124 -0.53 -0.99 13.93
C PHE A 124 0.35 -1.93 13.11
N ASN A 125 0.78 -1.56 11.90
CA ASN A 125 1.73 -2.38 11.14
C ASN A 125 3.19 -1.99 11.44
N PRO A 126 4.13 -2.95 11.46
CA PRO A 126 3.92 -4.40 11.34
C PRO A 126 3.52 -5.08 12.66
N GLY A 127 3.48 -4.35 13.79
CA GLY A 127 3.40 -4.89 15.15
C GLY A 127 2.17 -5.77 15.42
N HIS A 128 1.03 -5.50 14.79
CA HIS A 128 -0.17 -6.33 14.89
C HIS A 128 0.08 -7.79 14.48
N GLY A 129 0.90 -8.02 13.44
CA GLY A 129 1.28 -9.36 13.01
C GLY A 129 2.07 -10.15 14.06
N LEU A 130 2.77 -9.46 14.96
CA LEU A 130 3.54 -10.08 16.05
C LEU A 130 2.65 -10.60 17.17
N LEU A 131 1.49 -9.98 17.40
CA LEU A 131 0.58 -10.31 18.52
C LEU A 131 -0.45 -11.41 18.18
N GLY A 132 -0.54 -11.84 16.92
CA GLY A 132 -1.45 -12.91 16.50
C GLY A 132 -2.92 -12.55 16.73
N GLY A 133 -3.75 -13.50 17.20
CA GLY A 133 -5.20 -13.33 17.37
C GLY A 133 -5.67 -12.52 18.59
N ILE A 134 -4.77 -12.17 19.52
CA ILE A 134 -5.07 -11.40 20.75
C ILE A 134 -5.05 -9.88 20.48
N SER A 135 -4.64 -9.51 19.28
CA SER A 135 -4.24 -8.16 18.84
C SER A 135 -5.36 -7.13 18.68
N LEU A 136 -6.63 -7.53 18.70
CA LEU A 136 -7.77 -6.62 18.50
C LEU A 136 -8.28 -5.96 19.80
N HIS A 137 -7.76 -6.33 20.97
CA HIS A 137 -8.15 -5.68 22.21
C HIS A 137 -7.64 -4.22 22.22
N PRO A 138 -8.46 -3.21 22.58
CA PRO A 138 -8.08 -1.79 22.48
C PRO A 138 -6.79 -1.43 23.22
N VAL A 139 -6.57 -2.05 24.40
CA VAL A 139 -5.35 -1.84 25.18
C VAL A 139 -4.10 -2.27 24.41
N PHE A 140 -4.14 -3.42 23.72
CA PHE A 140 -3.00 -3.88 22.93
C PHE A 140 -2.77 -3.01 21.70
N LEU A 141 -3.84 -2.54 21.06
CA LEU A 141 -3.73 -1.57 19.95
C LEU A 141 -3.08 -0.26 20.41
N LEU A 142 -3.51 0.29 21.55
CA LEU A 142 -2.90 1.50 22.12
C LEU A 142 -1.43 1.29 22.49
N LEU A 143 -1.09 0.15 23.10
CA LEU A 143 0.30 -0.20 23.41
C LEU A 143 1.15 -0.37 22.16
N LEU A 144 0.62 -0.97 21.09
CA LEU A 144 1.30 -1.09 19.81
C LEU A 144 1.57 0.29 19.18
N ALA A 145 0.54 1.14 19.14
CA ALA A 145 0.66 2.49 18.59
C ALA A 145 1.69 3.32 19.38
N ALA A 146 1.56 3.34 20.71
CA ALA A 146 2.49 4.05 21.59
C ALA A 146 3.92 3.50 21.46
N GLY A 147 4.06 2.17 21.41
CA GLY A 147 5.34 1.50 21.23
C GLY A 147 6.01 1.85 19.91
N LYS A 148 5.28 1.80 18.78
CA LYS A 148 5.79 2.18 17.46
C LYS A 148 6.22 3.65 17.45
N LEU A 149 5.36 4.56 17.91
CA LEU A 149 5.69 6.00 17.95
C LEU A 149 6.90 6.29 18.83
N THR A 150 6.97 5.69 20.01
CA THR A 150 8.11 5.84 20.93
C THR A 150 9.40 5.32 20.28
N ALA A 151 9.36 4.17 19.61
CA ALA A 151 10.50 3.62 18.92
C ALA A 151 10.98 4.54 17.78
N LEU A 152 10.05 5.06 16.96
CA LEU A 152 10.37 5.99 15.88
C LEU A 152 11.01 7.27 16.41
N VAL A 153 10.41 7.88 17.44
CA VAL A 153 10.91 9.12 18.05
C VAL A 153 12.27 8.91 18.71
N ALA A 154 12.43 7.86 19.51
CA ALA A 154 13.68 7.56 20.21
C ALA A 154 14.83 7.29 19.23
N ALA A 155 14.58 6.51 18.17
CA ALA A 155 15.57 6.22 17.15
C ALA A 155 15.97 7.49 16.38
N LEU A 156 15.01 8.36 16.01
CA LEU A 156 15.32 9.65 15.37
C LEU A 156 16.14 10.55 16.30
N TRP A 157 15.79 10.61 17.59
CA TRP A 157 16.49 11.40 18.59
C TRP A 157 17.96 10.96 18.75
N TRP A 158 18.24 9.66 18.74
CA TRP A 158 19.60 9.12 18.90
C TRP A 158 20.39 8.98 17.60
N SER A 159 19.72 9.01 16.45
CA SER A 159 20.37 8.96 15.13
C SER A 159 21.11 10.26 14.79
N ARG A 160 22.24 10.15 14.08
CA ARG A 160 23.03 11.29 13.61
C ARG A 160 23.48 11.09 12.16
N GLY A 161 23.80 12.19 11.47
CA GLY A 161 24.36 12.17 10.11
C GLY A 161 23.50 11.39 9.10
N GLY A 162 24.16 10.59 8.25
CA GLY A 162 23.51 9.82 7.19
C GLY A 162 22.45 8.84 7.69
N VAL A 163 22.63 8.24 8.88
CA VAL A 163 21.64 7.32 9.48
C VAL A 163 20.32 8.04 9.73
N ARG A 164 20.38 9.25 10.30
CA ARG A 164 19.18 10.06 10.54
C ARG A 164 18.45 10.39 9.24
N THR A 165 19.20 10.73 8.19
CA THR A 165 18.64 10.97 6.85
C THR A 165 17.90 9.73 6.35
N VAL A 166 18.51 8.55 6.38
CA VAL A 166 17.86 7.31 5.93
C VAL A 166 16.59 7.03 6.73
N LEU A 167 16.62 7.18 8.06
CA LEU A 167 15.44 6.99 8.90
C LEU A 167 14.31 7.96 8.54
N ILE A 168 14.61 9.26 8.33
CA ILE A 168 13.61 10.24 7.89
C ILE A 168 12.99 9.85 6.55
N LEU A 169 13.79 9.36 5.61
CA LEU A 169 13.32 8.93 4.29
C LEU A 169 12.43 7.69 4.36
N LEU A 170 12.78 6.73 5.22
CA LEU A 170 11.96 5.54 5.47
C LEU A 170 10.64 5.90 6.19
N LEU A 171 10.67 6.86 7.11
CA LEU A 171 9.45 7.38 7.74
C LEU A 171 8.55 8.08 6.72
N ALA A 172 9.12 8.93 5.85
CA ALA A 172 8.39 9.58 4.77
C ALA A 172 7.78 8.56 3.81
N PHE A 173 8.49 7.47 3.51
CA PHE A 173 7.97 6.37 2.72
C PHE A 173 6.81 5.64 3.42
N ASP A 174 6.89 5.34 4.72
CA ASP A 174 5.80 4.65 5.46
C ASP A 174 4.55 5.53 5.53
N LEU A 175 4.72 6.83 5.84
CA LEU A 175 3.64 7.81 5.86
C LEU A 175 3.01 8.00 4.47
N GLY A 176 3.82 8.08 3.41
CA GLY A 176 3.33 8.13 2.04
C GLY A 176 2.52 6.88 1.68
N ASN A 177 2.97 5.69 2.11
CA ASN A 177 2.22 4.45 1.92
C ASN A 177 0.90 4.48 2.69
N ALA A 178 0.91 4.96 3.93
CA ALA A 178 -0.30 5.11 4.74
C ALA A 178 -1.36 5.97 4.03
N VAL A 179 -0.94 7.10 3.47
CA VAL A 179 -1.83 7.99 2.69
C VAL A 179 -2.36 7.30 1.44
N LEU A 180 -1.49 6.72 0.60
CA LEU A 180 -1.93 6.07 -0.64
C LEU A 180 -2.83 4.85 -0.39
N VAL A 181 -2.54 4.06 0.65
CA VAL A 181 -3.37 2.92 1.03
C VAL A 181 -4.70 3.40 1.60
N GLY A 182 -4.72 4.44 2.44
CA GLY A 182 -5.94 5.05 2.95
C GLY A 182 -6.87 5.49 1.83
N ILE A 183 -6.36 6.29 0.88
CA ILE A 183 -7.11 6.72 -0.31
C ILE A 183 -7.59 5.52 -1.15
N GLY A 184 -6.75 4.49 -1.31
CA GLY A 184 -7.09 3.33 -2.12
C GLY A 184 -8.07 2.36 -1.49
N ARG A 185 -8.18 2.33 -0.16
CA ARG A 185 -8.78 1.20 0.59
C ARG A 185 -9.71 1.57 1.73
N TYR A 186 -10.01 2.84 1.97
CA TYR A 186 -10.91 3.28 3.05
C TYR A 186 -12.20 2.45 3.18
N HIS A 187 -12.86 2.13 2.06
CA HIS A 187 -14.09 1.32 2.00
C HIS A 187 -13.96 -0.14 2.49
N THR A 188 -12.75 -0.66 2.70
CA THR A 188 -12.54 -2.07 3.11
C THR A 188 -12.59 -2.30 4.61
N GLY A 189 -12.67 -1.23 5.41
CA GLY A 189 -12.80 -1.28 6.86
C GLY A 189 -11.49 -1.55 7.62
N PHE A 190 -11.55 -1.35 8.94
CA PHE A 190 -10.40 -1.39 9.85
C PHE A 190 -9.56 -2.67 9.76
N LEU A 191 -10.18 -3.85 9.81
CA LEU A 191 -9.45 -5.12 9.81
C LEU A 191 -8.60 -5.33 8.55
N ALA A 192 -9.02 -4.74 7.42
CA ALA A 192 -8.26 -4.82 6.19
C ALA A 192 -6.93 -4.04 6.27
N SER A 193 -6.85 -2.96 7.06
CA SER A 193 -5.59 -2.22 7.25
C SER A 193 -4.53 -3.04 7.99
N LEU A 194 -4.94 -4.09 8.69
CA LEU A 194 -4.09 -4.99 9.50
C LEU A 194 -3.66 -6.25 8.73
N SER A 195 -4.11 -6.39 7.48
CA SER A 195 -3.81 -7.55 6.64
C SER A 195 -2.31 -7.71 6.37
N SER A 196 -1.84 -8.96 6.29
CA SER A 196 -0.47 -9.32 5.92
C SER A 196 0.01 -8.69 4.61
N ARG A 197 -0.92 -8.36 3.70
CA ARG A 197 -0.65 -7.67 2.42
C ARG A 197 -0.03 -6.28 2.57
N TYR A 198 -0.08 -5.71 3.76
CA TYR A 198 0.34 -4.34 4.06
C TYR A 198 1.56 -4.29 4.97
N GLN A 199 1.92 -5.41 5.58
CA GLN A 199 2.98 -5.50 6.60
C GLN A 199 4.38 -5.29 6.03
N TYR A 200 4.68 -5.77 4.82
CA TYR A 200 6.06 -5.75 4.31
C TYR A 200 6.64 -4.33 4.14
N SER A 201 5.86 -3.37 3.61
CA SER A 201 6.33 -2.00 3.43
C SER A 201 6.58 -1.32 4.77
N SER A 202 5.66 -1.51 5.73
CA SER A 202 5.79 -0.92 7.06
C SER A 202 6.88 -1.60 7.89
N LEU A 203 7.07 -2.91 7.71
CA LEU A 203 8.19 -3.66 8.29
C LEU A 203 9.52 -3.12 7.78
N LEU A 204 9.67 -3.00 6.46
CA LEU A 204 10.89 -2.46 5.85
C LEU A 204 11.20 -1.04 6.34
N ALA A 205 10.18 -0.20 6.52
CA ALA A 205 10.37 1.15 7.04
C ALA A 205 10.68 1.18 8.54
N THR A 206 10.04 0.34 9.35
CA THR A 206 10.15 0.38 10.83
C THR A 206 11.38 -0.37 11.36
N LEU A 207 11.81 -1.42 10.67
CA LEU A 207 12.87 -2.33 11.13
C LEU A 207 14.23 -1.64 11.34
N PRO A 208 14.68 -0.69 10.49
CA PRO A 208 15.90 0.07 10.75
C PRO A 208 15.87 0.92 12.03
N PHE A 209 14.70 1.42 12.43
CA PHE A 209 14.54 2.13 13.71
C PHE A 209 14.76 1.17 14.89
N LEU A 210 14.11 0.01 14.85
CA LEU A 210 14.26 -1.03 15.87
C LEU A 210 15.71 -1.56 15.94
N ALA A 211 16.36 -1.76 14.80
CA ALA A 211 17.75 -2.19 14.73
C ALA A 211 18.70 -1.19 15.41
N LEU A 212 18.48 0.12 15.19
CA LEU A 212 19.26 1.17 15.86
C LEU A 212 19.04 1.16 17.38
N LEU A 213 17.79 1.05 17.84
CA LEU A 213 17.49 1.00 19.28
C LEU A 213 18.12 -0.23 19.95
N LEU A 214 18.07 -1.37 19.26
CA LEU A 214 18.66 -2.62 19.74
C LEU A 214 20.18 -2.52 19.82
N ASP A 215 20.84 -1.97 18.79
CA ASP A 215 22.29 -1.73 18.83
C ASP A 215 22.69 -0.83 20.02
N ARG A 216 21.91 0.22 20.29
CA ARG A 216 22.11 1.10 21.45
C ARG A 216 21.92 0.38 22.77
N PHE A 217 20.86 -0.41 22.89
CA PHE A 217 20.58 -1.21 24.08
C PHE A 217 21.68 -2.25 24.35
N LEU A 218 22.12 -2.97 23.31
CA LEU A 218 23.24 -3.89 23.40
C LEU A 218 24.58 -3.18 23.70
N GLY A 219 24.70 -1.92 23.29
CA GLY A 219 25.81 -1.05 23.63
C GLY A 219 26.00 -0.83 25.14
N TRP A 220 24.93 -0.92 25.93
CA TRP A 220 24.97 -0.78 27.39
C TRP A 220 25.54 -2.00 28.10
N LEU A 221 25.76 -3.12 27.39
CA LEU A 221 26.41 -4.31 27.92
C LEU A 221 27.92 -4.23 27.63
N PRO A 222 28.76 -3.71 28.55
CA PRO A 222 30.16 -3.34 28.29
C PRO A 222 31.06 -4.53 27.90
N ARG A 223 30.61 -5.76 28.13
CA ARG A 223 31.40 -6.99 27.88
C ARG A 223 31.22 -7.61 26.49
N LEU A 224 30.26 -7.13 25.70
CA LEU A 224 30.01 -7.69 24.36
C LEU A 224 30.89 -7.01 23.31
N PRO A 225 31.74 -7.74 22.56
CA PRO A 225 32.50 -7.16 21.47
C PRO A 225 31.57 -6.64 20.36
N SER A 226 31.97 -5.55 19.69
CA SER A 226 31.15 -4.83 18.70
C SER A 226 30.62 -5.74 17.58
N ARG A 227 31.45 -6.68 17.10
CA ARG A 227 31.04 -7.67 16.09
C ARG A 227 29.91 -8.57 16.59
N LEU A 228 29.96 -9.00 17.85
CA LEU A 228 28.92 -9.87 18.42
C LEU A 228 27.61 -9.10 18.64
N ARG A 229 27.69 -7.81 19.01
CA ARG A 229 26.51 -6.93 19.09
C ARG A 229 25.84 -6.79 17.73
N PHE A 230 26.62 -6.53 16.68
CA PHE A 230 26.11 -6.47 15.30
C PHE A 230 25.43 -7.77 14.90
N TRP A 231 26.08 -8.92 15.10
CA TRP A 231 25.49 -10.22 14.76
C TRP A 231 24.26 -10.56 15.59
N ALA A 232 24.24 -10.22 16.88
CA ALA A 232 23.07 -10.39 17.73
C ALA A 232 21.90 -9.52 17.27
N ALA A 233 22.17 -8.25 16.92
CA ALA A 233 21.15 -7.36 16.39
C ALA A 233 20.61 -7.86 15.03
N ALA A 234 21.51 -8.25 14.13
CA ALA A 234 21.15 -8.81 12.83
C ALA A 234 20.34 -10.11 12.97
N ALA A 235 20.74 -11.00 13.88
CA ALA A 235 20.04 -12.25 14.16
C ALA A 235 18.63 -11.99 14.71
N LEU A 236 18.49 -11.09 15.70
CA LEU A 236 17.18 -10.77 16.27
C LEU A 236 16.25 -10.12 15.24
N VAL A 237 16.76 -9.19 14.45
CA VAL A 237 16.04 -8.55 13.35
C VAL A 237 15.61 -9.59 12.30
N THR A 238 16.47 -10.54 11.97
CA THR A 238 16.17 -11.64 11.04
C THR A 238 15.09 -12.55 11.62
N LEU A 239 15.21 -12.94 12.89
CA LEU A 239 14.21 -13.76 13.58
C LEU A 239 12.85 -13.08 13.66
N LEU A 240 12.79 -11.78 14.00
CA LEU A 240 11.56 -11.00 13.99
C LEU A 240 10.94 -10.94 12.60
N SER A 241 11.76 -10.76 11.57
CA SER A 241 11.31 -10.75 10.17
C SER A 241 10.73 -12.11 9.76
N VAL A 242 11.44 -13.20 10.08
CA VAL A 242 10.97 -14.58 9.82
C VAL A 242 9.68 -14.85 10.58
N TYR A 243 9.57 -14.42 11.84
CA TYR A 243 8.36 -14.59 12.63
C TYR A 243 7.16 -13.84 12.04
N CYS A 244 7.33 -12.58 11.65
CA CYS A 244 6.30 -11.81 10.92
C CYS A 244 5.89 -12.50 9.62
N LEU A 245 6.84 -13.13 8.93
CA LEU A 245 6.63 -13.78 7.64
C LEU A 245 6.22 -15.26 7.76
N ARG A 246 6.18 -15.85 8.95
CA ARG A 246 5.91 -17.29 9.14
C ARG A 246 4.52 -17.73 8.65
N GLY A 247 3.54 -16.81 8.70
CA GLY A 247 2.18 -17.06 8.21
C GLY A 247 2.04 -16.88 6.70
N TRP A 248 3.10 -16.41 6.03
CA TRP A 248 3.08 -16.12 4.61
C TRP A 248 2.87 -17.36 3.73
N PRO A 249 3.41 -18.57 4.02
CA PRO A 249 3.14 -19.75 3.21
C PRO A 249 1.66 -20.12 3.13
N ALA A 250 0.93 -20.07 4.25
CA ALA A 250 -0.50 -20.34 4.26
C ALA A 250 -1.29 -19.26 3.49
N ALA A 251 -0.97 -17.99 3.73
CA ALA A 251 -1.57 -16.88 2.97
C ALA A 251 -1.22 -16.93 1.48
N LEU A 252 -0.04 -17.43 1.12
CA LEU A 252 0.40 -17.61 -0.26
C LEU A 252 -0.35 -18.77 -0.90
N GLN A 253 -0.55 -19.89 -0.20
CA GLN A 253 -1.36 -21.02 -0.69
C GLN A 253 -2.80 -20.61 -0.97
N GLU A 254 -3.45 -19.89 -0.06
CA GLU A 254 -4.80 -19.37 -0.28
C GLU A 254 -4.84 -18.42 -1.49
N PHE A 255 -3.83 -17.54 -1.59
CA PHE A 255 -3.73 -16.59 -2.69
C PHE A 255 -3.43 -17.25 -4.04
N THR A 256 -2.52 -18.23 -4.10
CA THR A 256 -2.14 -18.94 -5.33
C THR A 256 -3.20 -19.96 -5.73
N GLY A 257 -3.89 -20.58 -4.77
CA GLY A 257 -5.04 -21.44 -4.99
C GLY A 257 -6.15 -20.66 -5.69
N TRP A 258 -6.72 -19.67 -5.00
CA TRP A 258 -7.83 -18.89 -5.53
C TRP A 258 -7.49 -18.19 -6.86
N ARG A 259 -6.42 -17.39 -6.92
CA ARG A 259 -6.14 -16.56 -8.11
C ARG A 259 -5.35 -17.26 -9.20
N GLY A 260 -4.65 -18.33 -8.86
CA GLY A 260 -3.79 -19.07 -9.79
C GLY A 260 -4.53 -20.26 -10.35
N THR A 261 -4.72 -21.29 -9.53
CA THR A 261 -5.16 -22.61 -9.99
C THR A 261 -6.67 -22.69 -10.13
N GLU A 262 -7.41 -22.32 -9.09
CA GLU A 262 -8.87 -22.43 -9.04
C GLU A 262 -9.54 -21.47 -10.02
N LEU A 263 -9.12 -20.20 -10.08
CA LEU A 263 -9.65 -19.26 -11.07
C LEU A 263 -9.34 -19.70 -12.50
N ARG A 264 -8.13 -20.23 -12.78
CA ARG A 264 -7.82 -20.74 -14.12
C ARG A 264 -8.63 -21.99 -14.45
N GLN A 265 -8.87 -22.87 -13.48
CA GLN A 265 -9.74 -24.03 -13.63
C GLN A 265 -11.19 -23.60 -13.87
N LEU A 266 -11.69 -22.59 -13.17
CA LEU A 266 -13.03 -22.03 -13.35
C LEU A 266 -13.20 -21.32 -14.71
N ILE A 267 -12.15 -20.64 -15.20
CA ILE A 267 -12.15 -20.02 -16.53
C ILE A 267 -12.03 -21.07 -17.63
N ALA A 268 -11.27 -22.14 -17.41
CA ALA A 268 -11.10 -23.24 -18.36
C ALA A 268 -12.26 -24.25 -18.32
N ALA A 269 -13.11 -24.20 -17.30
CA ALA A 269 -14.27 -25.06 -17.17
C ALA A 269 -15.28 -24.75 -18.29
N PRO A 270 -15.82 -25.76 -18.99
CA PRO A 270 -16.84 -25.55 -20.00
C PRO A 270 -18.10 -24.92 -19.38
N ALA A 271 -18.79 -24.09 -20.16
CA ALA A 271 -20.08 -23.52 -19.78
C ALA A 271 -21.05 -24.62 -19.38
N THR A 272 -21.43 -24.63 -18.10
CA THR A 272 -22.41 -25.57 -17.56
C THR A 272 -23.79 -24.92 -17.56
N THR A 273 -24.79 -25.69 -17.98
CA THR A 273 -26.22 -25.35 -17.87
C THR A 273 -26.84 -25.85 -16.58
N ASP A 274 -26.06 -26.47 -15.68
CA ASP A 274 -26.53 -26.99 -14.41
C ASP A 274 -26.91 -25.83 -13.45
N PRO A 275 -28.20 -25.69 -13.09
CA PRO A 275 -28.66 -24.64 -12.17
C PRO A 275 -28.12 -24.79 -10.74
N ASN A 276 -27.55 -25.95 -10.38
CA ASN A 276 -26.92 -26.19 -9.08
C ASN A 276 -25.41 -25.92 -9.07
N ALA A 277 -24.81 -25.60 -10.22
CA ALA A 277 -23.40 -25.23 -10.29
C ALA A 277 -23.17 -23.89 -9.56
N ARG A 278 -22.37 -23.90 -8.50
CA ARG A 278 -22.10 -22.72 -7.66
C ARG A 278 -21.34 -21.60 -8.38
N VAL A 279 -20.73 -21.88 -9.53
CA VAL A 279 -20.01 -20.89 -10.34
C VAL A 279 -20.31 -21.15 -11.82
N PRO A 280 -21.18 -20.37 -12.48
CA PRO A 280 -21.35 -20.48 -13.92
C PRO A 280 -20.03 -20.13 -14.61
N ALA A 281 -19.68 -20.85 -15.68
CA ALA A 281 -18.43 -20.61 -16.39
C ALA A 281 -18.32 -19.13 -16.76
N LEU A 282 -17.19 -18.53 -16.37
CA LEU A 282 -16.92 -17.14 -16.67
C LEU A 282 -16.57 -17.05 -18.16
N GLU A 283 -17.55 -16.73 -19.00
CA GLU A 283 -17.27 -16.27 -20.35
C GLU A 283 -16.24 -15.14 -20.27
N PHE A 284 -15.22 -15.19 -21.13
CA PHE A 284 -14.19 -14.15 -21.19
C PHE A 284 -14.88 -12.81 -21.42
N MET A 285 -14.91 -11.98 -20.37
CA MET A 285 -15.53 -10.67 -20.41
C MET A 285 -14.46 -9.63 -20.75
N PRO A 286 -14.53 -8.98 -21.93
CA PRO A 286 -13.63 -7.89 -22.24
C PRO A 286 -13.68 -6.82 -21.15
N CYS A 287 -12.54 -6.22 -20.79
CA CYS A 287 -12.47 -5.18 -19.76
C CYS A 287 -13.49 -4.05 -19.97
N GLU A 288 -13.81 -3.71 -21.22
CA GLU A 288 -14.82 -2.71 -21.53
C GLU A 288 -16.23 -3.15 -21.13
N ARG A 289 -16.59 -4.41 -21.38
CA ARG A 289 -17.89 -5.00 -21.00
C ARG A 289 -18.00 -5.15 -19.49
N ALA A 290 -16.92 -5.52 -18.81
CA ALA A 290 -16.87 -5.54 -17.34
C ALA A 290 -17.08 -4.15 -16.74
N LYS A 291 -16.38 -3.13 -17.27
CA LYS A 291 -16.58 -1.73 -16.87
C LYS A 291 -17.98 -1.22 -17.21
N ALA A 292 -18.60 -1.68 -18.29
CA ALA A 292 -19.97 -1.31 -18.65
C ALA A 292 -20.99 -1.94 -17.68
N LEU A 293 -20.82 -3.22 -17.34
CA LEU A 293 -21.66 -3.91 -16.35
C LEU A 293 -21.51 -3.32 -14.95
N GLN A 294 -20.29 -3.01 -14.52
CA GLN A 294 -20.06 -2.33 -13.25
C GLN A 294 -20.76 -0.96 -13.21
N ARG A 295 -20.66 -0.17 -14.28
CA ARG A 295 -21.41 1.10 -14.42
C ARG A 295 -22.92 0.89 -14.39
N ALA A 296 -23.43 -0.16 -15.04
CA ALA A 296 -24.84 -0.49 -15.05
C ALA A 296 -25.35 -0.89 -13.64
N ILE A 297 -24.61 -1.72 -12.91
CA ILE A 297 -24.97 -2.13 -11.54
C ILE A 297 -24.96 -0.94 -10.59
N ILE A 298 -23.91 -0.11 -10.64
CA ILE A 298 -23.82 1.13 -9.84
C ILE A 298 -24.99 2.07 -10.15
N SER A 299 -25.42 2.15 -11.42
CA SER A 299 -26.59 2.96 -11.80
C SER A 299 -27.93 2.42 -11.28
N ILE A 300 -28.01 1.11 -11.00
CA ILE A 300 -29.20 0.45 -10.47
C ILE A 300 -29.27 0.58 -8.95
N GLU A 301 -28.13 0.55 -8.27
CA GLU A 301 -28.04 0.65 -6.80
C GLU A 301 -28.08 2.09 -6.28
N ASN A 302 -27.84 3.09 -7.13
CA ASN A 302 -27.85 4.49 -6.73
C ASN A 302 -29.31 5.04 -6.67
N PRO A 303 -29.86 5.40 -5.50
CA PRO A 303 -31.25 5.83 -5.34
C PRO A 303 -31.60 7.10 -6.13
N ALA A 304 -30.60 7.92 -6.48
CA ALA A 304 -30.78 9.10 -7.33
C ALA A 304 -31.23 8.74 -8.77
N HIS A 305 -30.79 7.59 -9.30
CA HIS A 305 -31.19 7.12 -10.64
C HIS A 305 -32.55 6.39 -10.65
N ARG A 306 -33.00 5.89 -9.50
CA ARG A 306 -34.36 5.32 -9.34
C ARG A 306 -35.44 6.38 -9.55
N ALA A 307 -35.21 7.61 -9.07
CA ALA A 307 -36.14 8.72 -9.24
C ALA A 307 -36.26 9.15 -10.72
N THR A 308 -35.16 9.16 -11.48
CA THR A 308 -35.18 9.55 -12.90
C THR A 308 -35.84 8.50 -13.79
N ARG A 309 -35.69 7.20 -13.49
CA ARG A 309 -36.36 6.12 -14.24
C ARG A 309 -37.84 5.98 -13.92
N LEU A 310 -38.27 6.27 -12.69
CA LEU A 310 -39.70 6.29 -12.35
C LEU A 310 -40.42 7.49 -13.00
N MET A 311 -39.73 8.60 -13.27
CA MET A 311 -40.30 9.74 -14.02
C MET A 311 -40.31 9.54 -15.54
N THR A 312 -39.42 8.72 -16.11
CA THR A 312 -39.42 8.41 -17.56
C THR A 312 -40.25 7.19 -17.93
N ALA A 313 -40.56 6.29 -16.98
CA ALA A 313 -41.49 5.17 -17.17
C ALA A 313 -42.97 5.53 -16.94
N GLY A 314 -43.28 6.80 -16.62
CA GLY A 314 -44.64 7.30 -16.40
C GLY A 314 -45.44 7.63 -17.68
N PHE A 315 -44.87 7.43 -18.88
CA PHE A 315 -45.50 7.81 -20.14
C PHE A 315 -45.29 6.76 -21.24
N CYS A 316 -45.81 5.56 -21.03
CA CYS A 316 -46.30 4.69 -22.11
C CYS A 316 -47.08 3.53 -21.50
N GLY A 317 -48.40 3.71 -21.38
CA GLY A 317 -49.30 2.61 -21.09
C GLY A 317 -49.53 1.74 -22.32
N ARG A 318 -49.66 0.42 -22.11
CA ARG A 318 -50.86 -0.38 -22.45
C ARG A 318 -50.60 -1.87 -22.23
N PHE A 319 -51.49 -2.48 -21.44
CA PHE A 319 -52.07 -3.82 -21.58
C PHE A 319 -51.17 -4.99 -21.99
N ILE A 320 -50.99 -5.94 -21.06
CA ILE A 320 -51.48 -7.33 -21.22
C ILE A 320 -51.98 -7.82 -19.85
N ILE A 321 -53.24 -8.26 -19.79
CA ILE A 321 -53.95 -8.79 -18.61
C ILE A 321 -53.96 -10.33 -18.69
N SER A 322 -53.38 -10.97 -17.66
CA SER A 322 -53.74 -12.25 -16.98
C SER A 322 -53.77 -13.60 -17.70
N PRO A 323 -53.95 -14.76 -16.99
CA PRO A 323 -53.79 -15.02 -15.54
C PRO A 323 -53.07 -16.36 -15.19
N GLY A 324 -52.73 -16.54 -13.91
CA GLY A 324 -52.95 -17.84 -13.24
C GLY A 324 -51.75 -18.43 -12.49
N PHE A 325 -51.75 -18.31 -11.16
CA PHE A 325 -51.74 -19.47 -10.27
C PHE A 325 -52.02 -19.03 -8.82
N SER A 326 -53.06 -19.62 -8.24
CA SER A 326 -53.47 -19.51 -6.84
C SER A 326 -53.17 -20.84 -6.16
N PRO A 327 -52.56 -20.88 -4.96
CA PRO A 327 -52.59 -22.07 -4.13
C PRO A 327 -53.44 -21.79 -2.88
N ALA A 328 -54.64 -22.39 -2.85
CA ALA A 328 -55.38 -22.63 -1.62
C ALA A 328 -55.68 -24.13 -1.53
N ASP A 329 -55.10 -24.74 -0.49
CA ASP A 329 -55.54 -25.91 0.27
C ASP A 329 -56.26 -27.07 -0.41
N ARG A 330 -55.71 -28.29 -0.16
CA ARG A 330 -56.46 -29.41 0.45
C ARG A 330 -55.52 -30.54 0.91
N ARG A 331 -55.52 -30.81 2.22
CA ARG A 331 -55.34 -32.15 2.86
C ARG A 331 -56.55 -33.06 2.49
N PRO A 332 -56.75 -34.31 2.99
CA PRO A 332 -55.96 -35.17 3.89
C PRO A 332 -55.87 -36.67 3.49
N ARG A 333 -54.95 -37.41 4.11
CA ARG A 333 -55.17 -38.58 4.97
C ARG A 333 -53.85 -38.98 5.65
#